data_AF-A0A2V9QTU3-F1
#
_entry.id   AF-A0A2V9QTU3-F1
#
_cell.length_a   1.000
_cell.length_b   1.000
_cell.length_c   1.000
_cell.angle_alpha   90.00
_cell.angle_beta   90.00
_cell.angle_gamma   90.00
#
_symmetry.space_group_name_H-M   'P 1'
#
loop_
_entity.id
_entity.type
_entity.pdbx_description
1 polymer ?
#
loop_
_entity_poly.entity_id
_entity_poly.type
_entity_poly.pdbx_seq_one_letter_code
_entity_poly.pdbx_strand_id
1 'polypeptide(L)'
;MAKAGLDQFRLQPQEEILNETVEVRPGNTICLVRDYNTLGHLQKALEVTHTGKKDLVVMTVKVIKGPNAGYKGMSERRLFSEYEQLLFSRAVALAEKAGKHVHLLVVPSSDIFGAIAQTAARLQSFMIIAGRSSIMTPEEHARRLGEAWERLPQKPKHQICFRVIEPNGKFRDFYLGPHAPPLSQDDINLIHELWLEMTSKPGWEHLHHKDIVKIALACLQRELRSEEPEIVLEQLRNALIKEPVAESAVQVKHKM
;
A
#
# COMPACT_ATOMS: atom_id res chain seq x y z
N MET A 1 -27.73 25.42 9.12
CA MET A 1 -27.02 24.37 8.34
C MET A 1 -28.04 23.33 7.95
N ALA A 2 -28.27 23.12 6.66
CA ALA A 2 -29.22 22.12 6.18
C ALA A 2 -28.73 20.73 6.60
N LYS A 3 -29.62 19.94 7.22
CA LYS A 3 -29.42 18.50 7.45
C LYS A 3 -29.39 17.87 6.06
N ALA A 4 -28.21 17.69 5.46
CA ALA A 4 -28.07 16.84 4.29
C ALA A 4 -28.64 15.47 4.68
N GLY A 5 -29.69 15.03 3.98
CA GLY A 5 -30.28 13.72 4.23
C GLY A 5 -29.22 12.63 4.06
N LEU A 6 -29.30 11.58 4.88
CA LEU A 6 -28.47 10.39 4.67
C LEU A 6 -28.87 9.74 3.36
N ASP A 7 -27.88 9.42 2.51
CA ASP A 7 -28.13 8.70 1.27
C ASP A 7 -28.60 7.28 1.57
N GLN A 8 -29.49 6.76 0.74
CA GLN A 8 -29.95 5.38 0.83
C GLN A 8 -29.09 4.51 -0.08
N PHE A 9 -28.33 3.59 0.53
CA PHE A 9 -27.46 2.68 -0.20
C PHE A 9 -28.13 1.32 -0.37
N ARG A 10 -28.14 0.81 -1.60
CA ARG A 10 -28.49 -0.57 -1.88
C ARG A 10 -27.25 -1.44 -1.69
N LEU A 11 -27.25 -2.27 -0.65
CA LEU A 11 -26.16 -3.20 -0.41
C LEU A 11 -26.23 -4.38 -1.40
N GLN A 12 -25.07 -4.78 -1.89
CA GLN A 12 -24.89 -5.98 -2.69
C GLN A 12 -23.87 -6.86 -1.98
N PRO A 13 -24.31 -7.78 -1.09
CA PRO A 13 -23.40 -8.68 -0.39
C PRO A 13 -22.71 -9.61 -1.38
N GLN A 14 -21.39 -9.72 -1.26
CA GLN A 14 -20.57 -10.63 -2.07
C GLN A 14 -19.72 -11.51 -1.15
N GLU A 15 -19.60 -12.79 -1.47
CA GLU A 15 -18.71 -13.70 -0.74
C GLU A 15 -17.24 -13.44 -1.08
N GLU A 16 -16.98 -13.00 -2.31
CA GLU A 16 -15.65 -12.65 -2.81
C GLU A 16 -15.62 -11.24 -3.35
N ILE A 17 -14.47 -10.59 -3.23
CA ILE A 17 -14.25 -9.24 -3.77
C ILE A 17 -13.59 -9.42 -5.13
N LEU A 18 -14.32 -9.15 -6.21
CA LEU A 18 -13.83 -9.27 -7.57
C LEU A 18 -14.04 -7.96 -8.34
N ASN A 19 -13.19 -7.70 -9.33
CA ASN A 19 -13.28 -6.50 -10.18
C ASN A 19 -14.67 -6.34 -10.80
N GLU A 20 -15.27 -7.43 -11.27
CA GLU A 20 -16.58 -7.47 -11.90
C GLU A 20 -17.68 -7.14 -10.90
N THR A 21 -17.59 -7.64 -9.67
CA THR A 21 -18.58 -7.41 -8.61
C THR A 21 -18.55 -6.00 -8.03
N VAL A 22 -17.37 -5.35 -8.03
CA VAL A 22 -17.20 -3.95 -7.59
C VAL A 22 -17.36 -2.98 -8.77
N GLU A 23 -17.44 -3.52 -9.99
CA GLU A 23 -17.54 -2.79 -11.26
C GLU A 23 -16.33 -1.88 -11.53
N VAL A 24 -15.12 -2.35 -11.22
CA VAL A 24 -13.87 -1.57 -11.36
C VAL A 24 -12.85 -2.25 -12.26
N ARG A 25 -12.15 -1.45 -13.05
CA ARG A 25 -11.04 -1.89 -13.90
C ARG A 25 -9.82 -2.28 -13.06
N PRO A 26 -9.00 -3.25 -13.50
CA PRO A 26 -7.68 -3.48 -12.93
C PRO A 26 -6.81 -2.21 -12.95
N GLY A 27 -5.88 -2.08 -12.01
CA GLY A 27 -5.06 -0.88 -11.86
C GLY A 27 -5.79 0.31 -11.24
N ASN A 28 -6.95 0.06 -10.60
CA ASN A 28 -7.68 1.03 -9.80
C ASN A 28 -6.87 1.50 -8.58
N THR A 29 -7.37 2.57 -7.95
CA THR A 29 -6.87 3.11 -6.70
C THR A 29 -7.88 2.84 -5.60
N ILE A 30 -7.43 2.29 -4.48
CA ILE A 30 -8.24 2.17 -3.26
C ILE A 30 -7.95 3.38 -2.37
N CYS A 31 -8.98 4.09 -1.90
CA CYS A 31 -8.87 5.13 -0.87
C CYS A 31 -9.54 4.64 0.41
N LEU A 32 -8.74 4.39 1.44
CA LEU A 32 -9.21 3.93 2.74
C LEU A 32 -9.86 5.08 3.51
N VAL A 33 -11.09 4.89 3.94
CA VAL A 33 -11.84 5.82 4.80
C VAL A 33 -12.28 5.12 6.07
N ARG A 34 -12.20 5.83 7.20
CA ARG A 34 -12.53 5.28 8.51
C ARG A 34 -13.42 6.19 9.33
N ASP A 35 -13.15 7.49 9.30
CA ASP A 35 -13.86 8.48 10.10
C ASP A 35 -14.42 9.59 9.20
N TYR A 36 -15.73 9.79 9.30
CA TYR A 36 -16.47 10.76 8.50
C TYR A 36 -16.14 12.22 8.86
N ASN A 37 -15.43 12.45 9.97
CA ASN A 37 -14.93 13.77 10.35
C ASN A 37 -13.56 14.10 9.73
N THR A 38 -12.87 13.10 9.18
CA THR A 38 -11.49 13.23 8.68
C THR A 38 -11.36 12.65 7.27
N LEU A 39 -12.00 13.31 6.30
CA LEU A 39 -12.00 12.92 4.88
C LEU A 39 -11.07 13.78 4.00
N GLY A 40 -10.16 14.55 4.59
CA GLY A 40 -9.25 15.42 3.84
C GLY A 40 -8.35 14.66 2.86
N HIS A 41 -7.94 13.44 3.20
CA HIS A 41 -7.18 12.58 2.29
C HIS A 41 -8.03 12.08 1.12
N LEU A 42 -9.33 11.83 1.32
CA LEU A 42 -10.25 11.47 0.22
C LEU A 42 -10.42 12.65 -0.74
N GLN A 43 -10.59 13.87 -0.22
CA GLN A 43 -10.63 15.07 -1.06
C GLN A 43 -9.34 15.17 -1.89
N LYS A 44 -8.17 14.95 -1.26
CA LYS A 44 -6.90 15.00 -1.97
C LYS A 44 -6.75 13.86 -2.99
N ALA A 45 -7.21 12.65 -2.67
CA ALA A 45 -7.25 11.52 -3.58
C ALA A 45 -8.12 11.81 -4.82
N LEU A 46 -9.28 12.43 -4.60
CA LEU A 46 -10.16 12.90 -5.66
C LEU A 46 -9.47 13.95 -6.51
N GLU A 47 -8.72 14.91 -5.95
CA GLU A 47 -7.97 15.91 -6.73
C GLU A 47 -6.94 15.24 -7.66
N VAL A 48 -6.11 14.33 -7.14
CA VAL A 48 -4.99 13.77 -7.91
C VAL A 48 -5.37 12.60 -8.83
N THR A 49 -6.49 11.92 -8.57
CA THR A 49 -6.91 10.76 -9.35
C THR A 49 -7.81 11.19 -10.52
N HIS A 50 -7.43 10.80 -11.74
CA HIS A 50 -8.29 10.97 -12.92
C HIS A 50 -9.26 9.78 -13.02
N THR A 51 -10.45 9.92 -12.41
CA THR A 51 -11.41 8.81 -12.28
C THR A 51 -11.96 8.28 -13.60
N GLY A 52 -11.95 9.07 -14.68
CA GLY A 52 -12.25 8.56 -16.02
C GLY A 52 -11.21 7.55 -16.55
N LYS A 53 -9.95 7.63 -16.08
CA LYS A 53 -8.85 6.76 -16.50
C LYS A 53 -8.58 5.62 -15.53
N LYS A 54 -8.71 5.87 -14.22
CA LYS A 54 -8.48 4.89 -13.15
C LYS A 54 -9.60 4.99 -12.14
N ASP A 55 -10.29 3.89 -11.88
CA ASP A 55 -11.38 3.89 -10.91
C ASP A 55 -10.86 4.17 -9.50
N LEU A 56 -11.67 4.85 -8.69
CA LEU A 56 -11.38 5.16 -7.30
C LEU A 56 -12.36 4.41 -6.41
N VAL A 57 -11.85 3.42 -5.68
CA VAL A 57 -12.63 2.61 -4.73
C VAL A 57 -12.49 3.22 -3.34
N VAL A 58 -13.55 3.82 -2.81
CA VAL A 58 -13.62 4.29 -1.44
C VAL A 58 -13.97 3.11 -0.54
N MET A 59 -13.01 2.66 0.25
CA MET A 59 -13.12 1.43 1.02
C MET A 59 -13.07 1.72 2.52
N THR A 60 -13.92 1.05 3.29
CA THR A 60 -13.79 0.98 4.76
C THR A 60 -13.74 -0.46 5.23
N VAL A 61 -12.96 -0.73 6.28
CA VAL A 61 -12.91 -2.05 6.92
C VAL A 61 -13.76 -2.03 8.19
N LYS A 62 -14.83 -2.82 8.21
CA LYS A 62 -15.68 -2.99 9.39
C LYS A 62 -15.09 -4.07 10.28
N VAL A 63 -14.58 -3.67 11.44
CA VAL A 63 -14.01 -4.62 12.40
C VAL A 63 -15.13 -5.45 13.04
N ILE A 64 -15.11 -6.76 12.83
CA ILE A 64 -16.03 -7.70 13.49
C ILE A 64 -15.33 -8.33 14.69
N LYS A 65 -15.98 -8.33 15.86
CA LYS A 65 -15.49 -8.97 17.09
C LYS A 65 -16.50 -10.04 17.56
N GLY A 66 -16.05 -11.25 17.88
CA GLY A 66 -16.85 -12.28 18.56
C GLY A 66 -16.58 -13.73 18.15
N PRO A 67 -17.09 -14.72 18.90
CA PRO A 67 -16.88 -16.16 18.65
C PRO A 67 -17.56 -16.67 17.35
N ASN A 68 -18.53 -15.93 16.82
CA ASN A 68 -19.17 -16.18 15.52
C ASN A 68 -18.59 -15.24 14.46
N ALA A 69 -17.26 -15.23 14.28
CA ALA A 69 -16.58 -14.47 13.22
C ALA A 69 -16.76 -15.09 11.81
N GLY A 70 -17.78 -15.93 11.62
CA GLY A 70 -18.18 -16.45 10.31
C GLY A 70 -19.11 -15.47 9.61
N TYR A 71 -18.90 -15.26 8.31
CA TYR A 71 -19.71 -14.37 7.47
C TYR A 71 -21.15 -14.89 7.25
N LYS A 72 -21.37 -16.21 7.38
CA LYS A 72 -22.69 -16.83 7.17
C LYS A 72 -23.68 -16.42 8.26
N GLY A 73 -24.67 -15.60 7.89
CA GLY A 73 -25.81 -15.24 8.74
C GLY A 73 -25.65 -13.96 9.56
N MET A 74 -24.64 -13.12 9.29
CA MET A 74 -24.61 -11.77 9.86
C MET A 74 -25.71 -10.91 9.23
N SER A 75 -26.50 -10.22 10.06
CA SER A 75 -27.50 -9.29 9.55
C SER A 75 -26.84 -8.11 8.82
N GLU A 76 -27.43 -7.65 7.73
CA GLU A 76 -26.94 -6.52 6.93
C GLU A 76 -26.68 -5.27 7.79
N ARG A 77 -27.52 -5.00 8.80
CA ARG A 77 -27.35 -3.90 9.76
C ARG A 77 -26.09 -3.99 10.61
N ARG A 78 -25.51 -5.18 10.80
CA ARG A 78 -24.22 -5.35 11.49
C ARG A 78 -23.03 -5.07 10.57
N LEU A 79 -23.19 -5.30 9.27
CA LEU A 79 -22.16 -5.07 8.26
C LEU A 79 -22.14 -3.61 7.80
N PHE A 80 -23.32 -2.98 7.70
CA PHE A 80 -23.53 -1.60 7.31
C PHE A 80 -24.48 -0.91 8.30
N SER A 81 -23.91 -0.14 9.22
CA SER A 81 -24.67 0.63 10.21
C SER A 81 -24.86 2.08 9.78
N GLU A 82 -25.60 2.86 10.57
CA GLU A 82 -25.75 4.31 10.36
C GLU A 82 -24.40 5.03 10.30
N TYR A 83 -23.37 4.48 10.95
CA TYR A 83 -22.01 5.00 10.87
C TYR A 83 -21.43 4.91 9.45
N GLU A 84 -21.48 3.73 8.84
CA GLU A 84 -20.99 3.53 7.47
C GLU A 84 -21.85 4.28 6.46
N GLN A 85 -23.17 4.34 6.68
CA GLN A 85 -24.09 5.14 5.87
C GLN A 85 -23.70 6.63 5.88
N LEU A 86 -23.44 7.21 7.06
CA LEU A 86 -23.01 8.60 7.16
C LEU A 86 -21.62 8.81 6.54
N LEU A 87 -20.69 7.89 6.75
CA LEU A 87 -19.35 7.93 6.16
C LEU A 87 -19.41 7.98 4.63
N PHE A 88 -20.20 7.09 4.03
CA PHE A 88 -20.34 7.03 2.58
C PHE A 88 -21.18 8.16 2.01
N SER A 89 -22.22 8.64 2.69
CA SER A 89 -22.95 9.84 2.25
C SER A 89 -22.00 11.04 2.13
N ARG A 90 -21.10 11.22 3.11
CA ARG A 90 -20.08 12.29 3.04
C ARG A 90 -19.03 12.04 1.96
N ALA A 91 -18.61 10.79 1.76
CA ALA A 91 -17.66 10.45 0.71
C ALA A 91 -18.23 10.72 -0.70
N VAL A 92 -19.49 10.35 -0.92
CA VAL A 92 -20.23 10.63 -2.17
C VAL A 92 -20.36 12.13 -2.37
N ALA A 93 -20.78 12.89 -1.36
CA ALA A 93 -20.87 14.34 -1.48
C ALA A 93 -19.54 15.01 -1.86
N LEU A 94 -18.40 14.51 -1.38
CA LEU A 94 -17.08 14.99 -1.80
C LEU A 94 -16.76 14.63 -3.25
N ALA A 95 -17.11 13.41 -3.67
CA ALA A 95 -16.90 12.93 -5.03
C ALA A 95 -17.76 13.71 -6.06
N GLU A 96 -19.05 13.91 -5.76
CA GLU A 96 -19.98 14.71 -6.55
C GLU A 96 -19.51 16.17 -6.67
N LYS A 97 -19.10 16.77 -5.55
CA LYS A 97 -18.53 18.13 -5.56
C LYS A 97 -17.28 18.23 -6.45
N ALA A 98 -16.49 17.16 -6.53
CA ALA A 98 -15.33 17.07 -7.41
C ALA A 98 -15.68 16.70 -8.87
N GLY A 99 -16.95 16.39 -9.17
CA GLY A 99 -17.39 15.91 -10.48
C GLY A 99 -16.80 14.54 -10.85
N LYS A 100 -16.54 13.69 -9.86
CA LYS A 100 -15.85 12.40 -10.03
C LYS A 100 -16.69 11.25 -9.49
N HIS A 101 -16.70 10.14 -10.23
CA HIS A 101 -17.31 8.89 -9.77
C HIS A 101 -16.37 8.13 -8.83
N VAL A 102 -16.96 7.46 -7.84
CA VAL A 102 -16.28 6.56 -6.89
C VAL A 102 -17.09 5.28 -6.70
N HIS A 103 -16.39 4.19 -6.41
CA HIS A 103 -16.99 2.90 -6.06
C HIS A 103 -16.92 2.72 -4.55
N LEU A 104 -17.99 2.31 -3.90
CA LEU A 104 -18.05 2.17 -2.45
C LEU A 104 -17.90 0.71 -2.05
N LEU A 105 -17.02 0.43 -1.09
CA LEU A 105 -16.75 -0.94 -0.63
C LEU A 105 -16.63 -1.00 0.90
N VAL A 106 -17.45 -1.85 1.53
CA VAL A 106 -17.28 -2.20 2.95
C VAL A 106 -16.73 -3.62 3.03
N VAL A 107 -15.59 -3.76 3.69
CA VAL A 107 -14.97 -5.07 3.91
C VAL A 107 -15.08 -5.45 5.39
N PRO A 108 -15.95 -6.40 5.75
CA PRO A 108 -15.96 -6.95 7.10
C PRO A 108 -14.71 -7.80 7.37
N SER A 109 -14.00 -7.57 8.48
CA SER A 109 -12.83 -8.38 8.85
C SER A 109 -12.44 -8.24 10.32
N SER A 110 -11.74 -9.23 10.88
CA SER A 110 -11.04 -9.11 12.16
C SER A 110 -9.58 -8.65 12.02
N ASP A 111 -8.99 -8.81 10.83
CA ASP A 111 -7.66 -8.30 10.46
C ASP A 111 -7.80 -7.17 9.43
N ILE A 112 -7.54 -5.94 9.87
CA ILE A 112 -7.65 -4.74 9.03
C ILE A 112 -6.62 -4.76 7.90
N PHE A 113 -5.35 -5.07 8.22
CA PHE A 113 -4.28 -5.03 7.23
C PHE A 113 -4.40 -6.19 6.24
N GLY A 114 -4.76 -7.38 6.73
CA GLY A 114 -5.09 -8.53 5.88
C GLY A 114 -6.23 -8.22 4.92
N ALA A 115 -7.31 -7.60 5.39
CA ALA A 115 -8.43 -7.21 4.54
C ALA A 115 -8.03 -6.19 3.46
N ILE A 116 -7.24 -5.18 3.81
CA ILE A 116 -6.75 -4.19 2.84
C ILE A 116 -5.85 -4.88 1.80
N ALA A 117 -4.86 -5.66 2.25
CA ALA A 117 -3.92 -6.34 1.36
C ALA A 117 -4.63 -7.30 0.41
N GLN A 118 -5.54 -8.13 0.94
CA GLN A 118 -6.31 -9.08 0.14
C GLN A 118 -7.22 -8.36 -0.86
N THR A 119 -7.89 -7.29 -0.45
CA THR A 119 -8.76 -6.50 -1.34
C THR A 119 -7.96 -5.89 -2.48
N ALA A 120 -6.82 -5.26 -2.16
CA ALA A 120 -5.95 -4.66 -3.16
C ALA A 120 -5.36 -5.68 -4.14
N ALA A 121 -4.98 -6.87 -3.65
CA ALA A 121 -4.51 -7.95 -4.51
C ALA A 121 -5.62 -8.49 -5.43
N ARG A 122 -6.83 -8.70 -4.89
CA ARG A 122 -7.98 -9.21 -5.65
C ARG A 122 -8.48 -8.23 -6.71
N LEU A 123 -8.53 -6.94 -6.38
CA LEU A 123 -8.92 -5.89 -7.31
C LEU A 123 -7.80 -5.47 -8.27
N GLN A 124 -6.62 -6.10 -8.16
CA GLN A 124 -5.43 -5.77 -8.93
C GLN A 124 -5.10 -4.27 -8.86
N SER A 125 -5.23 -3.69 -7.67
CA SER A 125 -5.08 -2.25 -7.44
C SER A 125 -3.62 -1.83 -7.60
N PHE A 126 -3.41 -0.69 -8.25
CA PHE A 126 -2.07 -0.11 -8.41
C PHE A 126 -1.65 0.71 -7.17
N MET A 127 -2.61 1.26 -6.45
CA MET A 127 -2.35 2.16 -5.34
C MET A 127 -3.39 2.02 -4.23
N ILE A 128 -2.93 2.13 -2.98
CA ILE A 128 -3.75 2.25 -1.78
C ILE A 128 -3.44 3.61 -1.17
N ILE A 129 -4.45 4.43 -0.94
CA ILE A 129 -4.35 5.75 -0.32
C ILE A 129 -4.98 5.69 1.07
N ALA A 130 -4.30 6.25 2.07
CA ALA A 130 -4.84 6.44 3.41
C ALA A 130 -4.55 7.86 3.92
N GLY A 131 -5.39 8.33 4.85
CA GLY A 131 -5.05 9.49 5.68
C GLY A 131 -4.08 9.11 6.79
N ARG A 132 -3.40 10.12 7.36
CA ARG A 132 -2.54 9.92 8.53
C ARG A 132 -3.33 9.32 9.69
N SER A 133 -2.84 8.21 10.25
CA SER A 133 -3.42 7.61 11.45
C SER A 133 -3.15 8.46 12.69
N SER A 134 -4.08 8.45 13.64
CA SER A 134 -3.92 9.11 14.94
C SER A 134 -3.17 8.26 15.97
N ILE A 135 -3.02 6.96 15.71
CA ILE A 135 -2.47 5.98 16.67
C ILE A 135 -1.22 5.24 16.18
N MET A 136 -0.77 5.50 14.95
CA MET A 136 0.47 4.94 14.41
C MET A 136 1.09 5.89 13.39
N THR A 137 2.41 5.81 13.21
CA THR A 137 3.13 6.59 12.20
C THR A 137 2.85 6.04 10.79
N PRO A 138 3.07 6.83 9.72
CA PRO A 138 3.00 6.35 8.35
C PRO A 138 3.89 5.12 8.10
N GLU A 139 5.09 5.11 8.66
CA GLU A 139 6.07 4.02 8.51
C GLU A 139 5.58 2.74 9.19
N GLU A 140 5.01 2.83 10.39
CA GLU A 140 4.42 1.68 11.08
C GLU A 140 3.17 1.15 10.38
N HIS A 141 2.35 2.04 9.80
CA HIS A 141 1.19 1.65 8.99
C HIS A 141 1.65 0.88 7.75
N ALA A 142 2.59 1.45 7.00
CA ALA A 142 3.19 0.79 5.85
C ALA A 142 3.82 -0.55 6.27
N ARG A 143 4.45 -0.60 7.44
CA ARG A 143 5.08 -1.82 7.97
C ARG A 143 4.08 -2.96 8.11
N ARG A 144 3.00 -2.71 8.84
CA ARG A 144 1.95 -3.71 9.06
C ARG A 144 1.22 -4.12 7.79
N LEU A 145 1.01 -3.17 6.88
CA LEU A 145 0.41 -3.45 5.58
C LEU A 145 1.33 -4.31 4.71
N GLY A 146 2.63 -4.03 4.70
CA GLY A 146 3.65 -4.84 4.04
C GLY A 146 3.73 -6.26 4.62
N GLU A 147 3.68 -6.41 5.95
CA GLU A 147 3.61 -7.73 6.58
C GLU A 147 2.37 -8.52 6.16
N ALA A 148 1.21 -7.85 6.08
CA ALA A 148 -0.01 -8.48 5.61
C ALA A 148 0.07 -8.85 4.12
N TRP A 149 0.67 -7.98 3.30
CA TRP A 149 0.92 -8.23 1.88
C TRP A 149 1.81 -9.46 1.68
N GLU A 150 2.88 -9.61 2.47
CA GLU A 150 3.79 -10.74 2.36
C GLU A 150 3.16 -12.09 2.73
N ARG A 151 2.14 -12.08 3.60
CA ARG A 151 1.37 -13.28 3.96
C ARG A 151 0.37 -13.72 2.89
N LEU A 152 0.13 -12.94 1.85
CA LEU A 152 -0.84 -13.31 0.81
C LEU A 152 -0.38 -14.57 0.05
N PRO A 153 -1.28 -15.55 -0.19
CA PRO A 153 -0.94 -16.78 -0.91
C PRO A 153 -0.65 -16.52 -2.39
N GLN A 154 -1.32 -15.53 -2.98
CA GLN A 154 -1.09 -15.07 -4.34
C GLN A 154 -0.93 -13.55 -4.33
N LYS A 155 0.21 -13.09 -4.82
CA LYS A 155 0.55 -11.66 -4.94
C LYS A 155 0.52 -11.28 -6.42
N PRO A 156 -0.05 -10.12 -6.78
CA PRO A 156 0.05 -9.65 -8.16
C PRO A 156 1.51 -9.42 -8.54
N LYS A 157 1.82 -9.57 -9.84
CA LYS A 157 3.18 -9.37 -10.37
C LYS A 157 3.58 -7.90 -10.51
N HIS A 158 2.63 -6.98 -10.35
CA HIS A 158 2.88 -5.55 -10.42
C HIS A 158 3.17 -4.98 -9.03
N GLN A 159 3.97 -3.93 -9.00
CA GLN A 159 4.18 -3.12 -7.81
C GLN A 159 2.87 -2.50 -7.34
N ILE A 160 2.71 -2.35 -6.03
CA ILE A 160 1.64 -1.57 -5.43
C ILE A 160 2.25 -0.48 -4.55
N CYS A 161 1.71 0.73 -4.67
CA CYS A 161 2.10 1.87 -3.86
C CYS A 161 1.08 2.10 -2.74
N PHE A 162 1.53 2.12 -1.50
CA PHE A 162 0.78 2.61 -0.36
C PHE A 162 1.16 4.07 -0.09
N ARG A 163 0.19 4.98 -0.27
CA ARG A 163 0.36 6.43 -0.09
C ARG A 163 -0.37 6.90 1.15
N VAL A 164 0.35 7.55 2.05
CA VAL A 164 -0.24 8.28 3.18
C VAL A 164 -0.30 9.77 2.85
N ILE A 165 -1.49 10.34 2.93
CA ILE A 165 -1.72 11.78 2.77
C ILE A 165 -1.73 12.42 4.16
N GLU A 166 -0.79 13.32 4.39
CA GLU A 166 -0.69 14.11 5.61
C GLU A 166 -1.73 15.25 5.63
N PRO A 167 -2.10 15.80 6.81
CA PRO A 167 -3.03 16.92 6.91
C PRO A 167 -2.58 18.19 6.16
N ASN A 168 -1.28 18.35 5.93
CA ASN A 168 -0.68 19.44 5.15
C ASN A 168 -0.77 19.20 3.62
N GLY A 169 -1.34 18.07 3.18
CA GLY A 169 -1.46 17.67 1.78
C GLY A 169 -0.23 16.98 1.18
N LYS A 170 0.86 16.80 1.94
CA LYS A 170 2.04 16.06 1.49
C LYS A 170 1.78 14.57 1.41
N PHE A 171 2.52 13.91 0.53
CA PHE A 171 2.47 12.46 0.33
C PHE A 171 3.68 11.80 0.97
N ARG A 172 3.47 10.63 1.56
CA ARG A 172 4.51 9.64 1.84
C ARG A 172 4.16 8.35 1.15
N ASP A 173 5.03 7.89 0.26
CA ASP A 173 4.81 6.71 -0.54
C ASP A 173 5.68 5.56 -0.01
N PHE A 174 5.07 4.37 0.02
CA PHE A 174 5.67 3.14 0.48
C PHE A 174 5.31 2.04 -0.52
N TYR A 175 6.30 1.33 -1.07
CA TYR A 175 6.02 0.28 -2.04
C TYR A 175 5.95 -1.08 -1.37
N LEU A 176 4.91 -1.86 -1.69
CA LEU A 176 4.73 -3.21 -1.16
C LEU A 176 5.15 -4.25 -2.20
N GLY A 177 5.78 -5.32 -1.72
CA GLY A 177 6.31 -6.40 -2.56
C GLY A 177 7.60 -6.02 -3.31
N PRO A 178 8.10 -6.93 -4.16
CA PRO A 178 9.31 -6.71 -4.93
C PRO A 178 9.18 -5.50 -5.86
N HIS A 179 10.10 -4.54 -5.74
CA HIS A 179 10.17 -3.37 -6.60
C HIS A 179 11.63 -3.01 -6.87
N ALA A 180 11.86 -2.26 -7.94
CA ALA A 180 13.14 -1.60 -8.13
C ALA A 180 13.25 -0.51 -7.04
N PRO A 181 14.27 -0.55 -6.17
CA PRO A 181 14.50 0.54 -5.25
C PRO A 181 14.88 1.79 -6.04
N PRO A 182 14.54 3.00 -5.55
CA PRO A 182 15.19 4.19 -6.07
C PRO A 182 16.70 4.05 -5.85
N LEU A 183 17.49 4.45 -6.83
CA LEU A 183 18.94 4.60 -6.68
C LEU A 183 19.23 6.10 -6.72
N SER A 184 20.02 6.58 -5.75
CA SER A 184 20.50 7.95 -5.77
C SER A 184 21.49 8.15 -6.92
N GLN A 185 21.78 9.41 -7.24
CA GLN A 185 22.80 9.69 -8.25
C GLN A 185 24.18 9.15 -7.83
N ASP A 186 24.48 9.17 -6.53
CA ASP A 186 25.73 8.64 -5.98
C ASP A 186 25.78 7.11 -6.12
N ASP A 187 24.67 6.41 -5.88
CA ASP A 187 24.59 4.96 -6.10
C ASP A 187 24.83 4.60 -7.57
N ILE A 188 24.22 5.35 -8.49
CA ILE A 188 24.38 5.17 -9.94
C ILE A 188 25.84 5.42 -10.35
N ASN A 189 26.46 6.46 -9.81
CA ASN A 189 27.86 6.80 -10.07
C ASN A 189 28.78 5.69 -9.56
N LEU A 190 28.56 5.18 -8.35
CA LEU A 190 29.34 4.08 -7.80
C LEU A 190 29.22 2.81 -8.65
N ILE A 191 28.01 2.45 -9.08
CA ILE A 191 27.81 1.31 -9.99
C ILE A 191 28.58 1.54 -11.31
N HIS A 192 28.60 2.78 -11.81
CA HIS A 192 29.34 3.13 -13.03
C HIS A 192 30.87 3.04 -12.85
N GLU A 193 31.40 3.56 -11.75
CA GLU A 193 32.83 3.52 -11.42
C GLU A 193 33.34 2.07 -11.29
N LEU A 194 32.62 1.23 -10.54
CA LEU A 194 32.95 -0.19 -10.40
C LEU A 194 32.92 -0.92 -11.75
N TRP A 195 31.96 -0.58 -12.60
CA TRP A 195 31.88 -1.14 -13.94
C TRP A 195 33.07 -0.73 -14.82
N LEU A 196 33.46 0.55 -14.81
CA LEU A 196 34.64 1.04 -15.52
C LEU A 196 35.92 0.36 -15.04
N GLU A 197 36.09 0.22 -13.72
CA GLU A 197 37.25 -0.44 -13.13
C GLU A 197 37.37 -1.89 -13.63
N MET A 198 36.26 -2.63 -13.65
CA MET A 198 36.27 -4.03 -14.06
C MET A 198 36.45 -4.20 -15.57
N THR A 199 35.77 -3.40 -16.39
CA THR A 199 35.87 -3.45 -17.86
C THR A 199 37.23 -2.99 -18.38
N SER A 200 38.03 -2.29 -17.57
CA SER A 200 39.42 -1.96 -17.91
C SER A 200 40.36 -3.18 -17.92
N LYS A 201 39.94 -4.30 -17.34
CA LYS A 201 40.74 -5.54 -17.23
C LYS A 201 40.46 -6.46 -18.43
N PRO A 202 41.48 -7.14 -19.00
CA PRO A 202 41.27 -8.09 -20.10
C PRO A 202 40.28 -9.21 -19.72
N GLY A 203 39.36 -9.55 -20.63
CA GLY A 203 38.39 -10.63 -20.46
C GLY A 203 37.06 -10.23 -19.78
N TRP A 204 36.85 -8.93 -19.52
CA TRP A 204 35.63 -8.40 -18.90
C TRP A 204 34.82 -7.48 -19.82
N GLU A 205 35.06 -7.53 -21.13
CA GLU A 205 34.52 -6.60 -22.13
C GLU A 205 32.98 -6.66 -22.23
N HIS A 206 32.38 -7.78 -21.82
CA HIS A 206 30.94 -8.00 -21.85
C HIS A 206 30.22 -7.78 -20.51
N LEU A 207 30.93 -7.26 -19.50
CA LEU A 207 30.32 -6.94 -18.21
C LEU A 207 29.37 -5.74 -18.36
N HIS A 208 28.20 -5.79 -17.73
CA HIS A 208 27.25 -4.67 -17.67
C HIS A 208 27.04 -4.18 -16.24
N HIS A 209 26.52 -2.94 -16.07
CA HIS A 209 26.18 -2.38 -14.75
C HIS A 209 25.27 -3.30 -13.91
N LYS A 210 24.29 -3.96 -14.55
CA LYS A 210 23.39 -4.91 -13.86
C LYS A 210 24.14 -6.10 -13.25
N ASP A 211 25.27 -6.49 -13.83
CA ASP A 211 26.03 -7.65 -13.37
C ASP A 211 26.86 -7.29 -12.12
N ILE A 212 27.34 -6.04 -12.02
CA ILE A 212 27.90 -5.48 -10.78
C ILE A 212 26.87 -5.58 -9.65
N VAL A 213 25.65 -5.09 -9.88
CA VAL A 213 24.56 -5.13 -8.89
C VAL A 213 24.23 -6.58 -8.50
N LYS A 214 24.09 -7.49 -9.47
CA LYS A 214 23.81 -8.91 -9.19
C LYS A 214 24.89 -9.57 -8.34
N ILE A 215 26.16 -9.31 -8.64
CA ILE A 215 27.29 -9.87 -7.90
C ILE A 215 27.31 -9.29 -6.48
N ALA A 216 27.14 -7.97 -6.32
CA ALA A 216 27.07 -7.33 -5.02
C ALA A 216 25.94 -7.92 -4.14
N LEU A 217 24.75 -8.13 -4.71
CA LEU A 217 23.63 -8.79 -4.01
C LEU A 217 23.94 -10.24 -3.65
N ALA A 218 24.61 -11.00 -4.53
CA ALA A 218 25.03 -12.37 -4.24
C ALA A 218 26.08 -12.44 -3.13
N CYS A 219 27.03 -11.49 -3.10
CA CYS A 219 28.01 -11.36 -2.03
C CYS A 219 27.31 -11.05 -0.70
N LEU A 220 26.42 -10.05 -0.67
CA LEU A 220 25.66 -9.71 0.53
C LEU A 220 24.84 -10.89 1.05
N GLN A 221 24.18 -11.65 0.17
CA GLN A 221 23.45 -12.85 0.56
C GLN A 221 24.36 -13.91 1.20
N ARG A 222 25.56 -14.10 0.65
CA ARG A 222 26.54 -15.06 1.18
C ARG A 222 27.03 -14.62 2.57
N GLU A 223 27.34 -13.34 2.75
CA GLU A 223 27.82 -12.80 4.02
C GLU A 223 26.75 -12.84 5.11
N LEU A 224 25.48 -12.55 4.77
CA LEU A 224 24.35 -12.70 5.69
C LEU A 224 24.08 -14.15 6.11
N ARG A 225 24.62 -15.14 5.39
CA ARG A 225 24.52 -16.57 5.69
C ARG A 225 25.82 -17.15 6.23
N SER A 226 26.83 -16.31 6.49
CA SER A 226 28.10 -16.73 7.06
C SER A 226 28.00 -16.98 8.57
N GLU A 227 29.10 -17.38 9.20
CA GLU A 227 29.17 -17.56 10.65
C GLU A 227 29.14 -16.22 11.42
N GLU A 228 29.36 -15.08 10.75
CA GLU A 228 29.45 -13.75 11.36
C GLU A 228 28.49 -12.73 10.70
N PRO A 229 27.16 -12.99 10.66
CA PRO A 229 26.21 -12.08 10.01
C PRO A 229 26.10 -10.71 10.71
N GLU A 230 26.50 -10.63 11.98
CA GLU A 230 26.38 -9.41 12.79
C GLU A 230 27.24 -8.25 12.26
N ILE A 231 28.39 -8.51 11.66
CA ILE A 231 29.25 -7.47 11.04
C ILE A 231 28.48 -6.77 9.91
N VAL A 232 27.86 -7.56 9.04
CA VAL A 232 27.05 -7.04 7.93
C VAL A 232 25.83 -6.28 8.45
N LEU A 233 25.17 -6.81 9.49
CA LEU A 233 24.02 -6.15 10.10
C LEU A 233 24.39 -4.81 10.73
N GLU A 234 25.58 -4.70 11.34
CA GLU A 234 26.09 -3.45 11.89
C GLU A 234 26.41 -2.43 10.78
N GLN A 235 27.04 -2.87 9.69
CA GLN A 235 27.27 -2.01 8.52
C GLN A 235 25.96 -1.47 7.93
N LEU A 236 24.93 -2.32 7.80
CA LEU A 236 23.61 -1.92 7.35
C LEU A 236 22.97 -0.91 8.32
N ARG A 237 23.07 -1.11 9.64
CA ARG A 237 22.57 -0.15 10.64
C ARG A 237 23.27 1.20 10.51
N ASN A 238 24.58 1.21 10.31
CA ASN A 238 25.36 2.43 10.16
C ASN A 238 25.01 3.20 8.88
N ALA A 239 24.71 2.50 7.78
CA ALA A 239 24.23 3.11 6.55
C ALA A 239 22.87 3.81 6.74
N LEU A 240 21.93 3.17 7.44
CA LEU A 240 20.60 3.73 7.73
C LEU A 240 20.62 5.01 8.58
N ILE A 241 21.69 5.25 9.35
CA ILE A 241 21.87 6.46 10.16
C ILE A 241 22.37 7.64 9.31
N LYS A 242 23.06 7.37 8.20
CA LYS A 242 23.71 8.38 7.35
C LYS A 242 22.80 8.96 6.27
N GLU A 243 21.77 8.23 5.83
CA GLU A 243 20.81 8.75 4.86
C GLU A 243 19.64 9.47 5.54
N PRO A 244 19.37 10.76 5.23
CA PRO A 244 18.13 11.39 5.64
C PRO A 244 16.98 10.71 4.87
N VAL A 245 16.13 10.01 5.61
CA VAL A 245 14.99 9.20 5.13
C VAL A 245 14.24 9.85 3.96
N ALA A 246 14.63 9.48 2.74
CA ALA A 246 13.86 9.63 1.52
C ALA A 246 13.46 8.22 1.10
N GLU A 247 12.21 7.84 1.36
CA GLU A 247 11.62 6.50 1.19
C GLU A 247 11.99 5.46 2.26
N SER A 248 11.04 5.24 3.18
CA SER A 248 11.14 4.18 4.18
C SER A 248 10.69 2.87 3.56
N ALA A 249 11.62 2.07 3.06
CA ALA A 249 11.33 0.66 2.77
C ALA A 249 10.92 -0.04 4.07
N VAL A 250 9.71 -0.59 4.06
CA VAL A 250 9.13 -1.35 5.17
C VAL A 250 9.92 -2.65 5.36
N GLN A 251 10.69 -2.75 6.44
CA GLN A 251 11.34 -4.01 6.81
C GLN A 251 10.32 -4.97 7.45
N VAL A 252 9.98 -6.05 6.74
CA VAL A 252 9.23 -7.20 7.26
C VAL A 252 10.22 -8.22 7.82
N LYS A 253 10.37 -8.29 9.15
CA LYS A 253 11.18 -9.32 9.80
C LYS A 253 10.46 -10.66 9.71
N HIS A 254 11.01 -11.61 8.98
CA HIS A 254 10.59 -13.02 9.07
C HIS A 254 11.15 -13.61 10.36
N LYS A 255 10.27 -14.05 11.27
CA LYS A 255 10.67 -14.90 12.39
C LYS A 255 10.71 -16.34 11.85
N MET A 256 11.89 -16.96 11.89
CA MET A 256 12.05 -18.40 11.76
C MET A 256 11.38 -19.13 12.92
#